data_AF-A0A7Y8LP18-F1
#
_entry.id   AF-A0A7Y8LP18-F1
#
_cell.length_a   1.000
_cell.length_b   1.000
_cell.length_c   1.000
_cell.angle_alpha   90.00
_cell.angle_beta   90.00
_cell.angle_gamma   90.00
#
_symmetry.space_group_name_H-M   'P 1'
#
loop_
_entity.id
_entity.type
_entity.pdbx_description
1 polymer ?
#
loop_
_entity_poly.entity_id
_entity_poly.type
_entity_poly.pdbx_seq_one_letter_code
_entity_poly.pdbx_strand_id
1 'polypeptide(L)'
;MKLESVVETVKTGTSFLEEAKRRSGEDLSLCYQCLKCTAGCPTAPFMDVRPNNLIRMIQMGRKEEVLGSSAIWLCVSCETCGTRCPNKIDIGVLMDALREMAIEEGIPAKERNIHLLHEAFVQSIKRGGRVHEATMLIDYKLRSRDFLTDLIPGMMLFLKGKIPLFPSFIKGREEIKRIFEKCEKK
;
A
#
# COMPACT_ATOMS: atom_id res chain seq x y z
N MET A 1 -40.25 21.55 22.40
CA MET A 1 -39.44 20.89 21.35
C MET A 1 -38.02 20.82 21.89
N LYS A 2 -37.67 19.72 22.58
CA LYS A 2 -36.37 19.55 23.24
C LYS A 2 -35.37 19.05 22.20
N LEU A 3 -34.33 19.85 21.96
CA LEU A 3 -33.12 19.45 21.24
C LEU A 3 -32.28 18.59 22.19
N GLU A 4 -32.49 17.28 22.13
CA GLU A 4 -31.58 16.28 22.70
C GLU A 4 -31.12 15.35 21.58
N SER A 5 -29.85 14.95 21.67
CA SER A 5 -29.09 14.02 20.81
C SER A 5 -28.55 14.60 19.50
N VAL A 6 -27.24 14.92 19.47
CA VAL A 6 -26.19 14.14 18.81
C VAL A 6 -24.84 14.69 19.30
N VAL A 7 -24.47 14.38 20.54
CA VAL A 7 -23.06 14.37 20.93
C VAL A 7 -22.83 12.97 21.48
N GLU A 8 -22.78 12.01 20.56
CA GLU A 8 -22.24 10.69 20.88
C GLU A 8 -20.79 10.91 21.32
N THR A 9 -20.58 10.58 22.58
CA THR A 9 -19.32 10.53 23.28
C THR A 9 -18.28 9.83 22.41
N VAL A 10 -17.28 10.60 21.95
CA VAL A 10 -16.06 10.07 21.32
C VAL A 10 -15.43 9.12 22.34
N LYS A 11 -15.55 7.81 22.05
CA LYS A 11 -14.93 6.74 22.84
C LYS A 11 -13.44 7.05 23.02
N THR A 12 -12.94 6.88 24.24
CA THR A 12 -11.54 6.97 24.65
C THR A 12 -10.68 5.85 24.03
N GLY A 13 -10.62 5.82 22.71
CA GLY A 13 -9.57 5.18 21.92
C GLY A 13 -8.82 6.29 21.17
N THR A 14 -7.54 6.06 20.85
CA THR A 14 -6.82 6.96 19.92
C THR A 14 -7.64 7.12 18.64
N SER A 15 -7.89 8.37 18.23
CA SER A 15 -8.65 8.63 17.00
C SER A 15 -7.93 7.97 15.81
N PHE A 16 -8.69 7.56 14.79
CA PHE A 16 -8.09 6.97 13.59
C PHE A 16 -7.06 7.89 12.93
N LEU A 17 -7.26 9.21 13.02
CA LEU A 17 -6.28 10.22 12.59
C LEU A 17 -4.94 10.09 13.32
N GLU A 18 -4.98 10.00 14.66
CA GLU A 18 -3.76 9.84 15.47
C GLU A 18 -3.07 8.51 15.21
N GLU A 19 -3.83 7.44 15.02
CA GLU A 19 -3.28 6.13 14.67
C GLU A 19 -2.60 6.16 13.29
N ALA A 20 -3.27 6.72 12.27
CA ALA A 20 -2.69 6.88 10.93
C ALA A 20 -1.41 7.74 10.97
N LYS A 21 -1.40 8.83 11.74
CA LYS A 21 -0.21 9.67 11.96
C LYS A 21 0.91 8.89 12.64
N ARG A 22 0.62 8.13 13.70
CA ARG A 22 1.62 7.32 14.42
C ARG A 22 2.25 6.25 13.54
N ARG A 23 1.45 5.61 12.67
CA ARG A 23 1.89 4.53 11.78
C ARG A 23 2.68 5.02 10.58
N SER A 24 2.23 6.11 9.95
CA SER A 24 2.86 6.66 8.74
C SER A 24 3.96 7.68 9.02
N GLY A 25 3.94 8.33 10.18
CA GLY A 25 4.75 9.52 10.46
C GLY A 25 4.20 10.82 9.88
N GLU A 26 3.05 10.76 9.19
CA GLU A 26 2.49 11.89 8.43
C GLU A 26 1.42 12.64 9.21
N ASP A 27 1.58 13.96 9.36
CA ASP A 27 0.56 14.80 10.01
C ASP A 27 -0.54 15.20 9.03
N LEU A 28 -1.58 14.38 8.98
CA LEU A 28 -2.72 14.59 8.09
C LEU A 28 -3.63 15.74 8.52
N SER A 29 -3.49 16.28 9.74
CA SER A 29 -4.27 17.45 10.19
C SER A 29 -3.92 18.72 9.41
N LEU A 30 -2.71 18.76 8.85
CA LEU A 30 -2.22 19.87 8.01
C LEU A 30 -2.92 19.91 6.64
N CYS A 31 -3.62 18.85 6.23
CA CYS A 31 -4.23 18.79 4.91
C CYS A 31 -5.45 19.72 4.79
N TYR A 32 -5.26 20.81 4.05
CA TYR A 32 -6.27 21.78 3.63
C TYR A 32 -6.93 21.52 2.27
N GLN A 33 -6.85 20.28 1.74
CA GLN A 33 -7.62 19.83 0.56
C GLN A 33 -7.35 20.58 -0.77
N CYS A 34 -6.11 20.98 -1.05
CA CYS A 34 -5.74 21.67 -2.30
C CYS A 34 -5.78 20.83 -3.59
N LEU A 35 -6.10 19.53 -3.52
CA LEU A 35 -6.23 18.58 -4.65
C LEU A 35 -4.97 18.28 -5.48
N LYS A 36 -3.80 18.87 -5.20
CA LYS A 36 -2.55 18.63 -5.96
C LYS A 36 -2.17 17.15 -6.05
N CYS A 37 -2.35 16.39 -4.98
CA CYS A 37 -2.07 14.96 -4.95
C CYS A 37 -2.97 14.18 -5.91
N THR A 38 -4.27 14.49 -5.92
CA THR A 38 -5.24 13.84 -6.81
C THR A 38 -5.00 14.20 -8.27
N ALA A 39 -4.74 15.48 -8.56
CA ALA A 39 -4.46 15.94 -9.92
C ALA A 39 -3.14 15.38 -10.49
N GLY A 40 -2.14 15.14 -9.63
CA GLY A 40 -0.85 14.58 -10.04
C GLY A 40 -0.79 13.05 -10.04
N CYS A 41 -1.77 12.36 -9.46
CA CYS A 41 -1.69 10.91 -9.30
C CYS A 41 -2.06 10.18 -10.60
N PRO A 42 -1.16 9.36 -11.17
CA PRO A 42 -1.44 8.64 -12.42
C PRO A 42 -2.49 7.55 -12.24
N THR A 43 -2.62 6.97 -11.05
CA THR A 43 -3.57 5.89 -10.77
C THR A 43 -4.90 6.37 -10.22
N ALA A 44 -5.05 7.67 -9.92
CA ALA A 44 -6.28 8.22 -9.38
C ALA A 44 -7.54 7.91 -10.22
N PRO A 45 -7.52 7.90 -11.57
CA PRO A 45 -8.68 7.52 -12.37
C PRO A 45 -9.20 6.11 -12.11
N PHE A 46 -8.35 5.21 -11.59
CA PHE A 46 -8.69 3.81 -11.33
C PHE A 46 -9.02 3.56 -9.86
N MET A 47 -8.79 4.54 -8.97
CA MET A 47 -9.10 4.43 -7.54
C MET A 47 -10.59 4.69 -7.28
N ASP A 48 -11.16 3.96 -6.32
CA ASP A 48 -12.50 4.22 -5.81
C ASP A 48 -12.57 5.50 -4.94
N VAL A 49 -11.50 5.79 -4.22
CA VAL A 49 -11.33 7.02 -3.42
C VAL A 49 -10.07 7.76 -3.87
N ARG A 50 -10.23 9.05 -4.20
CA ARG A 50 -9.10 9.90 -4.60
C ARG A 50 -8.20 10.22 -3.40
N PRO A 51 -6.88 10.43 -3.59
CA PRO A 51 -5.93 10.64 -2.49
C PRO A 51 -6.32 11.73 -1.48
N ASN A 52 -6.78 12.90 -1.95
CA ASN A 52 -7.21 13.99 -1.06
C ASN A 52 -8.44 13.60 -0.21
N ASN A 53 -9.40 12.87 -0.81
CA ASN A 53 -10.61 12.41 -0.14
C ASN A 53 -10.29 11.33 0.87
N LEU A 54 -9.33 10.45 0.57
CA LEU A 54 -8.83 9.45 1.51
C LEU A 54 -8.29 10.11 2.79
N ILE A 55 -7.47 11.17 2.64
CA ILE A 55 -7.00 11.96 3.80
C ILE A 55 -8.19 12.54 4.58
N ARG A 56 -9.20 13.09 3.89
CA ARG A 56 -10.38 13.64 4.55
C ARG A 56 -11.17 12.56 5.30
N MET A 57 -11.29 11.36 4.74
CA MET A 57 -11.94 10.22 5.40
C MET A 57 -11.20 9.80 6.67
N ILE A 58 -9.86 9.83 6.66
CA ILE A 58 -9.03 9.57 7.85
C ILE A 58 -9.29 10.63 8.93
N GLN A 59 -9.28 11.93 8.55
CA GLN A 59 -9.60 13.03 9.47
C GLN A 59 -11.00 12.90 10.09
N MET A 60 -11.95 12.29 9.37
CA MET A 60 -13.33 12.05 9.83
C MET A 60 -13.50 10.72 10.59
N GLY A 61 -12.43 9.95 10.79
CA GLY A 61 -12.51 8.68 11.53
C GLY A 61 -13.11 7.50 10.76
N ARG A 62 -13.26 7.59 9.43
CA ARG A 62 -13.89 6.55 8.59
C ARG A 62 -12.94 5.38 8.28
N LYS A 63 -12.48 4.69 9.33
CA LYS A 63 -11.44 3.68 9.26
C LYS A 63 -11.76 2.50 8.33
N GLU A 64 -12.90 1.85 8.54
CA GLU A 64 -13.31 0.66 7.78
C GLU A 64 -13.36 0.94 6.27
N GLU A 65 -13.88 2.10 5.89
CA GLU A 65 -13.98 2.50 4.49
C GLU A 65 -12.61 2.83 3.86
N VAL A 66 -11.69 3.39 4.64
CA VAL A 66 -10.33 3.67 4.18
C VAL A 66 -9.54 2.38 4.00
N LEU A 67 -9.60 1.45 4.96
CA LEU A 67 -8.88 0.19 4.90
C LEU A 67 -9.47 -0.79 3.86
N GLY A 68 -10.76 -0.67 3.54
CA GLY A 68 -11.42 -1.44 2.48
C GLY A 68 -11.34 -0.84 1.07
N SER A 69 -10.71 0.33 0.91
CA SER A 69 -10.65 1.05 -0.38
C SER A 69 -9.66 0.40 -1.36
N SER A 70 -9.95 0.44 -2.66
CA SER A 70 -8.98 0.04 -3.69
C SER A 70 -7.79 0.99 -3.77
N ALA A 71 -7.95 2.24 -3.29
CA ALA A 71 -6.93 3.27 -3.36
C ALA A 71 -5.61 2.87 -2.67
N ILE A 72 -5.68 2.19 -1.51
CA ILE A 72 -4.48 1.78 -0.77
C ILE A 72 -3.65 0.73 -1.53
N TRP A 73 -4.31 -0.07 -2.38
CA TRP A 73 -3.67 -1.10 -3.19
C TRP A 73 -3.24 -0.60 -4.57
N LEU A 74 -3.93 0.39 -5.14
CA LEU A 74 -3.61 1.00 -6.43
C LEU A 74 -2.53 2.10 -6.35
N CYS A 75 -2.08 2.45 -5.15
CA CYS A 75 -0.93 3.32 -4.98
C CYS A 75 0.34 2.60 -5.48
N VAL A 76 1.08 3.25 -6.37
CA VAL A 76 2.34 2.73 -6.94
C VAL A 76 3.59 3.37 -6.34
N SER A 77 3.44 4.08 -5.22
CA SER A 77 4.53 4.79 -4.51
C SER A 77 5.46 5.57 -5.44
N CYS A 78 4.87 6.37 -6.34
CA CYS A 78 5.62 7.18 -7.31
C CYS A 78 6.10 8.52 -6.75
N GLU A 79 5.87 8.80 -5.47
CA GLU A 79 6.33 10.01 -4.74
C GLU A 79 5.87 11.37 -5.28
N THR A 80 4.99 11.40 -6.29
CA THR A 80 4.49 12.65 -6.88
C THR A 80 3.69 13.47 -5.88
N CYS A 81 2.92 12.80 -5.00
CA CYS A 81 2.11 13.44 -3.99
C CYS A 81 2.97 14.12 -2.90
N GLY A 82 3.97 13.42 -2.34
CA GLY A 82 4.89 13.96 -1.35
C GLY A 82 5.68 15.16 -1.90
N THR A 83 6.22 15.02 -3.12
CA THR A 83 7.02 16.08 -3.76
C THR A 83 6.24 17.36 -4.04
N ARG A 84 4.95 17.26 -4.36
CA ARG A 84 4.10 18.41 -4.73
C ARG A 84 3.26 18.94 -3.59
N CYS A 85 3.24 18.27 -2.44
CA CYS A 85 2.44 18.68 -1.30
C CYS A 85 3.05 19.92 -0.64
N PRO A 86 2.32 21.05 -0.55
CA PRO A 86 2.82 22.25 0.13
C PRO A 86 2.99 22.06 1.63
N ASN A 87 2.28 21.07 2.22
CA ASN A 87 2.37 20.70 3.62
C ASN A 87 3.30 19.50 3.86
N LYS A 88 4.02 19.05 2.82
CA LYS A 88 4.98 17.93 2.88
C LYS A 88 4.39 16.61 3.37
N ILE A 89 3.10 16.38 3.11
CA ILE A 89 2.44 15.10 3.40
C ILE A 89 2.81 14.08 2.32
N ASP A 90 3.46 13.00 2.72
CA ASP A 90 3.78 11.86 1.87
C ASP A 90 2.65 10.82 1.88
N ILE A 91 1.84 10.83 0.81
CA ILE A 91 0.74 9.88 0.69
C ILE A 91 1.26 8.48 0.33
N GLY A 92 2.46 8.33 -0.25
CA GLY A 92 3.05 7.03 -0.54
C GLY A 92 3.25 6.21 0.74
N VAL A 93 3.95 6.80 1.71
CA VAL A 93 4.19 6.22 3.04
C VAL A 93 2.88 6.01 3.81
N LEU A 94 1.93 6.96 3.70
CA LEU A 94 0.59 6.77 4.27
C LEU A 94 -0.09 5.51 3.71
N MET A 95 -0.05 5.29 2.39
CA MET A 95 -0.70 4.13 1.76
C MET A 95 -0.03 2.81 2.16
N ASP A 96 1.29 2.79 2.39
CA ASP A 96 1.99 1.64 2.97
C ASP A 96 1.47 1.32 4.37
N ALA A 97 1.40 2.32 5.25
CA ALA A 97 0.87 2.16 6.60
C ALA A 97 -0.60 1.68 6.61
N LEU A 98 -1.43 2.22 5.71
CA LEU A 98 -2.83 1.78 5.56
C LEU A 98 -2.94 0.33 5.07
N ARG A 99 -2.08 -0.11 4.16
CA ARG A 99 -2.02 -1.52 3.72
C ARG A 99 -1.65 -2.46 4.86
N GLU A 100 -0.64 -2.09 5.67
CA GLU A 100 -0.26 -2.87 6.85
C GLU A 100 -1.42 -3.00 7.83
N MET A 101 -2.09 -1.89 8.16
CA MET A 101 -3.26 -1.91 9.04
C MET A 101 -4.39 -2.79 8.50
N ALA A 102 -4.67 -2.72 7.19
CA ALA A 102 -5.69 -3.58 6.57
C ALA A 102 -5.33 -5.08 6.68
N ILE A 103 -4.06 -5.45 6.48
CA ILE A 103 -3.58 -6.82 6.64
C ILE A 103 -3.70 -7.28 8.10
N GLU A 104 -3.25 -6.46 9.06
CA GLU A 104 -3.29 -6.77 10.50
C GLU A 104 -4.72 -6.97 11.00
N GLU A 105 -5.66 -6.18 10.51
CA GLU A 105 -7.08 -6.26 10.87
C GLU A 105 -7.86 -7.33 10.08
N GLY A 106 -7.18 -8.07 9.20
CA GLY A 106 -7.81 -9.10 8.38
C GLY A 106 -8.83 -8.56 7.37
N ILE A 107 -8.71 -7.28 7.00
CA ILE A 107 -9.58 -6.65 6.01
C ILE A 107 -9.12 -7.11 4.62
N PRO A 108 -9.98 -7.81 3.85
CA PRO A 108 -9.57 -8.35 2.57
C PRO A 108 -9.26 -7.23 1.57
N ALA A 109 -8.15 -7.36 0.86
CA ALA A 109 -7.79 -6.44 -0.19
C ALA A 109 -8.83 -6.46 -1.31
N LYS A 110 -9.43 -5.30 -1.61
CA LYS A 110 -10.37 -5.13 -2.72
C LYS A 110 -9.74 -5.52 -4.06
N GLU A 111 -8.47 -5.18 -4.25
CA GLU A 111 -7.65 -5.58 -5.39
C GLU A 111 -6.83 -6.85 -5.07
N ARG A 112 -7.50 -8.00 -5.03
CA ARG A 112 -6.88 -9.30 -4.64
C ARG A 112 -5.57 -9.60 -5.37
N ASN A 113 -5.53 -9.45 -6.69
CA ASN A 113 -4.33 -9.78 -7.48
C ASN A 113 -3.16 -8.85 -7.17
N ILE A 114 -3.43 -7.57 -6.86
CA ILE A 114 -2.38 -6.62 -6.47
C ILE A 114 -1.82 -6.99 -5.09
N HIS A 115 -2.67 -7.39 -4.16
CA HIS A 115 -2.23 -7.91 -2.87
C HIS A 115 -1.35 -9.18 -3.02
N LEU A 116 -1.76 -10.14 -3.84
CA LEU A 116 -0.96 -11.35 -4.10
C LEU A 116 0.39 -11.03 -4.76
N LEU A 117 0.44 -10.05 -5.66
CA LEU A 117 1.68 -9.59 -6.26
C LEU A 117 2.58 -8.92 -5.22
N HIS A 118 2.01 -8.09 -4.34
CA HIS A 118 2.73 -7.47 -3.23
C HIS A 118 3.32 -8.53 -2.28
N GLU A 119 2.56 -9.57 -1.92
CA GLU A 119 3.08 -10.68 -1.13
C GLU A 119 4.24 -11.39 -1.84
N ALA A 120 4.08 -11.73 -3.13
CA ALA A 120 5.13 -12.40 -3.90
C ALA A 120 6.42 -11.56 -3.96
N PHE A 121 6.28 -10.23 -4.12
CA PHE A 121 7.38 -9.27 -4.08
C PHE A 121 8.10 -9.29 -2.72
N VAL A 122 7.37 -9.11 -1.62
CA VAL A 122 7.95 -9.12 -0.26
C VAL A 122 8.61 -10.47 0.05
N GLN A 123 7.98 -11.58 -0.34
CA GLN A 123 8.54 -12.93 -0.15
C GLN A 123 9.77 -13.17 -1.01
N SER A 124 9.87 -12.59 -2.22
CA SER A 124 11.11 -12.63 -3.01
C SER A 124 12.26 -11.97 -2.25
N ILE A 125 12.02 -10.80 -1.64
CA ILE A 125 13.04 -10.09 -0.86
C ILE A 125 13.41 -10.87 0.40
N LYS A 126 12.43 -11.38 1.15
CA LYS A 126 12.67 -12.24 2.33
C LYS A 126 13.55 -13.45 1.99
N ARG A 127 13.30 -14.09 0.85
CA ARG A 127 14.07 -15.27 0.40
C ARG A 127 15.46 -14.91 -0.11
N GLY A 128 15.58 -13.93 -1.01
CA GLY A 128 16.80 -13.68 -1.77
C GLY A 128 17.67 -12.51 -1.27
N GLY A 129 17.14 -11.71 -0.34
CA GLY A 129 17.66 -10.39 0.03
C GLY A 129 17.45 -9.32 -1.04
N ARG A 130 16.91 -9.68 -2.21
CA ARG A 130 16.49 -8.79 -3.29
C ARG A 130 15.41 -9.45 -4.14
N VAL A 131 14.77 -8.66 -4.98
CA VAL A 131 13.79 -9.17 -5.95
C VAL A 131 14.52 -9.96 -7.04
N HIS A 132 13.93 -11.09 -7.41
CA HIS A 132 14.26 -11.84 -8.61
C HIS A 132 12.97 -12.12 -9.38
N GLU A 133 12.86 -11.49 -10.54
CA GLU A 133 11.61 -11.30 -11.28
C GLU A 133 10.99 -12.63 -11.68
N ALA A 134 11.76 -13.59 -12.22
CA ALA A 134 11.19 -14.86 -12.66
C ALA A 134 10.61 -15.66 -11.49
N THR A 135 11.32 -15.78 -10.37
CA THR A 135 10.82 -16.53 -9.20
C THR A 135 9.65 -15.82 -8.53
N MET A 136 9.65 -14.49 -8.51
CA MET A 136 8.53 -13.70 -8.00
C MET A 136 7.29 -13.88 -8.87
N LEU A 137 7.43 -13.83 -10.20
CA LEU A 137 6.33 -14.05 -11.14
C LEU A 137 5.78 -15.48 -11.04
N ILE A 138 6.64 -16.50 -10.91
CA ILE A 138 6.20 -17.88 -10.69
C ILE A 138 5.37 -17.99 -9.40
N ASP A 139 5.87 -17.44 -8.29
CA ASP A 139 5.15 -17.42 -7.00
C ASP A 139 3.79 -16.71 -7.12
N TYR A 140 3.76 -15.52 -7.75
CA TYR A 140 2.53 -14.79 -8.03
C TYR A 140 1.54 -15.60 -8.88
N LYS A 141 2.01 -16.22 -9.97
CA LYS A 141 1.15 -17.01 -10.88
C LYS A 141 0.59 -18.26 -10.21
N LEU A 142 1.37 -18.92 -9.36
CA LEU A 142 0.91 -20.04 -8.54
C LEU A 142 -0.16 -19.62 -7.52
N ARG A 143 0.00 -18.46 -6.86
CA ARG A 143 -0.96 -17.92 -5.89
C ARG A 143 -2.24 -17.40 -6.52
N SER A 144 -2.11 -16.61 -7.60
CA SER A 144 -3.23 -15.99 -8.31
C SER A 144 -4.02 -16.98 -9.15
N ARG A 145 -3.38 -18.06 -9.61
CA ARG A 145 -3.89 -19.04 -10.59
C ARG A 145 -4.18 -18.44 -11.97
N ASP A 146 -3.67 -17.24 -12.23
CA ASP A 146 -3.81 -16.56 -13.51
C ASP A 146 -2.64 -16.90 -14.45
N PHE A 147 -2.62 -18.07 -15.08
CA PHE A 147 -1.44 -18.51 -15.82
C PHE A 147 -1.28 -17.88 -17.22
N LEU A 148 -2.36 -17.36 -17.81
CA LEU A 148 -2.40 -17.07 -19.25
C LEU A 148 -2.46 -15.58 -19.61
N THR A 149 -2.89 -14.70 -18.70
CA THR A 149 -3.14 -13.27 -19.02
C THR A 149 -1.90 -12.55 -19.53
N ASP A 150 -0.73 -12.85 -18.97
CA ASP A 150 0.53 -12.17 -19.30
C ASP A 150 1.44 -12.99 -20.25
N LEU A 151 0.93 -14.06 -20.86
CA LEU A 151 1.76 -15.00 -21.62
C LEU A 151 2.46 -14.31 -22.81
N ILE A 152 1.73 -13.49 -23.57
CA ILE A 152 2.27 -12.79 -24.75
C ILE A 152 3.33 -11.76 -24.33
N PRO A 153 3.05 -10.79 -23.42
CA PRO A 153 4.08 -9.88 -22.93
C PRO A 153 5.28 -10.60 -22.30
N GLY A 154 5.03 -11.66 -21.53
CA GLY A 154 6.05 -12.48 -20.89
C GLY A 154 6.99 -13.14 -21.89
N MET A 155 6.44 -13.75 -22.95
CA MET A 155 7.23 -14.33 -24.05
C MET A 155 8.07 -13.27 -24.77
N MET A 156 7.51 -12.09 -25.04
CA MET A 156 8.26 -11.00 -25.68
C MET A 156 9.44 -10.50 -24.83
N LEU A 157 9.25 -10.39 -23.51
CA LEU A 157 10.32 -10.00 -22.59
C LEU A 157 11.38 -11.10 -22.46
N PHE A 158 10.95 -12.36 -22.43
CA PHE A 158 11.83 -13.52 -22.39
C PHE A 158 12.72 -13.62 -23.63
N LEU A 159 12.14 -13.49 -24.83
CA LEU A 159 12.87 -13.49 -26.11
C LEU A 159 13.88 -12.34 -26.20
N LYS A 160 13.61 -11.21 -25.53
CA LYS A 160 14.53 -10.08 -25.42
C LYS A 160 15.59 -10.24 -24.32
N GLY A 161 15.64 -11.38 -23.63
CA GLY A 161 16.58 -11.63 -22.53
C GLY A 161 16.37 -10.75 -21.30
N LYS A 162 15.18 -10.17 -21.12
CA LYS A 162 14.87 -9.22 -20.04
C LYS A 162 14.40 -9.86 -18.75
N ILE A 163 14.21 -11.19 -18.74
CA ILE A 163 13.79 -11.95 -17.56
C ILE A 163 14.95 -12.84 -17.13
N PRO A 164 15.61 -12.56 -15.99
CA PRO A 164 16.64 -13.44 -15.47
C PRO A 164 15.99 -14.75 -15.00
N LEU A 165 16.46 -15.89 -15.54
CA LEU A 165 15.94 -17.21 -15.15
C LEU A 165 16.55 -17.71 -13.84
N PHE A 166 17.80 -17.34 -13.57
CA PHE A 166 18.55 -17.85 -12.43
C PHE A 166 18.54 -16.86 -11.26
N PRO A 167 18.06 -17.30 -10.08
CA PRO A 167 18.02 -16.46 -8.90
C PRO A 167 19.43 -16.06 -8.50
N SER A 168 19.54 -14.83 -8.01
CA SER A 168 20.82 -14.26 -7.64
C SER A 168 20.70 -13.62 -6.27
N PHE A 169 21.60 -14.00 -5.38
CA PHE A 169 21.53 -13.71 -3.95
C PHE A 169 22.52 -12.61 -3.59
N ILE A 170 22.15 -11.74 -2.65
CA ILE A 170 23.07 -10.74 -2.12
C ILE A 170 23.94 -11.32 -0.99
N LYS A 171 25.11 -10.74 -0.76
CA LYS A 171 25.98 -11.11 0.37
C LYS A 171 25.31 -10.84 1.73
N GLY A 172 24.57 -9.74 1.86
CA GLY A 172 23.88 -9.30 3.09
C GLY A 172 22.53 -9.99 3.37
N ARG A 173 22.32 -11.23 2.90
CA ARG A 173 21.02 -11.91 3.03
C ARG A 173 20.58 -12.07 4.50
N GLU A 174 21.52 -12.39 5.38
CA GLU A 174 21.25 -12.55 6.83
C GLU A 174 20.89 -11.22 7.50
N GLU A 175 21.40 -10.08 7.00
CA GLU A 175 20.99 -8.76 7.49
C GLU A 175 19.55 -8.47 7.09
N ILE A 176 19.18 -8.73 5.84
CA ILE A 176 17.79 -8.58 5.38
C ILE A 176 16.85 -9.47 6.19
N LYS A 177 17.23 -10.74 6.41
CA LYS A 177 16.44 -11.66 7.22
C LYS A 177 16.23 -11.13 8.64
N ARG A 178 17.29 -10.61 9.29
CA ARG A 178 17.20 -9.98 10.62
C ARG A 178 16.29 -8.74 10.64
N ILE A 179 16.28 -7.94 9.57
CA ILE A 179 15.36 -6.79 9.46
C ILE A 179 13.91 -7.28 9.48
N PHE A 180 13.56 -8.29 8.68
CA PHE A 180 12.20 -8.84 8.67
C PHE A 180 11.80 -9.46 10.01
N GLU A 181 12.68 -10.24 10.64
CA GLU A 181 12.43 -10.83 11.97
C GLU A 181 12.21 -9.76 13.05
N LYS A 182 12.87 -8.60 12.93
CA LYS A 182 12.67 -7.47 13.84
C LYS A 182 11.34 -6.76 13.59
N CYS A 183 10.91 -6.66 12.33
CA CYS A 183 9.62 -6.08 11.97
C CYS A 183 8.44 -6.95 12.41
N GLU A 184 8.55 -8.28 12.35
CA GLU A 184 7.49 -9.22 12.74
C GLU A 184 7.31 -9.37 14.26
N LYS A 185 8.25 -8.87 15.07
CA LYS A 185 8.21 -8.92 16.55
C LYS A 185 7.59 -7.68 17.21
N LYS A 186 7.10 -6.73 16.42
CA LYS A 186 6.36 -5.55 16.90
C LYS A 186 4.89 -5.88 17.09
#